data_AF-A0A948W6Y7-F1
#
_entry.id   AF-A0A948W6Y7-F1
#
_cell.length_a   1.000
_cell.length_b   1.000
_cell.length_c   1.000
_cell.angle_alpha   90.00
_cell.angle_beta   90.00
_cell.angle_gamma   90.00
#
_symmetry.space_group_name_H-M   'P 1'
#
loop_
_entity.id
_entity.type
_entity.pdbx_description
1 polymer ?
#
loop_
_entity_poly.entity_id
_entity_poly.type
_entity_poly.pdbx_seq_one_letter_code
_entity_poly.pdbx_strand_id
1 'polypeptide(L)'
;MINLLPLREKEKLLLEKNKRIAIILWVLLLFFLTCSILILFSIRTYIQAQVKSQQYLLTEAKKEKNQSEIENLKEEINSINSSLTKLNSFYQNGIYLSDILEKISKTLPKELYLTNLSIVFPSVSLSGFAPTTETLFEFKENLGKEPGFKEISFPPANWVDLTDIDFSVTFIIDY
;
A
#
# COMPACT_ATOMS: atom_id res chain seq x y z
N MET A 1 26.96 13.10 106.87
CA MET A 1 25.53 13.20 106.52
C MET A 1 24.99 11.78 106.43
N ILE A 2 24.08 11.42 107.33
CA ILE A 2 23.46 10.08 107.35
C ILE A 2 22.51 10.01 106.15
N ASN A 3 22.70 8.99 105.31
CA ASN A 3 21.81 8.68 104.21
C ASN A 3 20.48 8.17 104.79
N LEU A 4 19.47 9.04 104.79
CA LEU A 4 18.17 8.87 105.44
C LEU A 4 17.09 8.22 104.55
N LEU A 5 17.41 7.85 103.30
CA LEU A 5 16.42 7.24 102.43
C LEU A 5 16.26 5.73 102.76
N PRO A 6 15.04 5.26 103.09
CA PRO A 6 14.75 3.85 103.23
C PRO A 6 15.14 3.08 101.95
N LEU A 7 15.71 1.89 102.08
CA LEU A 7 16.15 1.05 100.94
C LEU A 7 15.04 0.89 99.89
N ARG A 8 13.80 0.77 100.34
CA ARG A 8 12.59 0.62 99.51
C ARG A 8 12.30 1.85 98.63
N GLU A 9 12.66 3.04 99.07
CA GLU A 9 12.46 4.28 98.29
C GLU A 9 13.58 4.46 97.26
N LYS A 10 14.81 4.03 97.57
CA LYS A 10 15.91 4.01 96.60
C LYS A 10 15.63 3.08 95.42
N GLU A 11 15.09 1.89 95.68
CA GLU A 11 14.71 0.95 94.64
C GLU A 11 13.61 1.50 93.73
N LYS A 12 12.60 2.19 94.30
CA LYS A 12 11.56 2.86 93.52
C LYS A 12 12.14 3.95 92.61
N LEU A 13 13.05 4.79 93.13
CA LEU A 13 13.70 5.84 92.34
C LEU A 13 14.56 5.27 91.20
N LEU A 14 15.26 4.15 91.42
CA LEU A 14 16.01 3.46 90.37
C LEU A 14 15.09 2.86 89.31
N LEU A 15 13.96 2.28 89.70
CA LEU A 15 12.95 1.75 88.77
C LEU A 15 12.32 2.87 87.93
N GLU A 16 11.99 4.01 88.52
CA GLU A 16 11.48 5.17 87.78
C GLU A 16 12.50 5.72 86.78
N LYS A 17 13.77 5.82 87.19
CA LYS A 17 14.86 6.24 86.30
C LYS A 17 15.04 5.26 85.13
N ASN A 18 15.04 3.96 85.39
CA ASN A 18 15.15 2.94 84.35
C ASN A 18 13.94 2.93 83.40
N LYS A 19 12.72 3.12 83.92
CA LYS A 19 11.52 3.27 83.10
C LYS A 19 11.61 4.50 82.19
N ARG A 20 12.06 5.64 82.72
CA ARG A 20 12.23 6.87 81.93
C ARG A 20 13.26 6.70 80.83
N ILE A 21 14.39 6.04 81.12
CA ILE A 21 15.42 5.71 80.11
C ILE A 21 14.85 4.75 79.06
N ALA A 22 14.11 3.71 79.46
CA ALA A 22 13.50 2.75 78.54
C ALA A 22 12.50 3.42 77.59
N ILE A 23 11.69 4.36 78.08
CA ILE A 23 10.75 5.14 77.25
C ILE A 23 11.52 6.00 76.22
N ILE A 24 12.58 6.69 76.64
CA ILE A 24 13.40 7.51 75.73
C ILE A 24 14.05 6.63 74.65
N LEU A 25 14.61 5.49 75.02
CA LEU A 25 15.19 4.53 74.07
C LEU A 25 14.16 4.00 73.08
N TRP A 26 12.94 3.70 73.56
CA TRP A 26 11.85 3.23 72.70
C TRP A 26 11.44 4.30 71.68
N VAL A 27 11.30 5.55 72.12
CA VAL A 27 10.96 6.68 71.22
C VAL A 27 12.05 6.92 70.20
N LEU A 28 13.33 6.87 70.61
CA LEU A 28 14.46 7.03 69.70
C LEU A 28 14.51 5.92 68.65
N LEU A 29 14.25 4.67 69.06
CA LEU A 29 14.21 3.51 68.17
C LEU A 29 13.06 3.62 67.17
N LEU A 30 11.88 4.05 67.64
CA LEU A 30 10.72 4.27 66.78
C LEU A 30 11.00 5.37 65.75
N PHE A 31 11.62 6.49 66.17
CA PHE A 31 12.04 7.55 65.27
C PHE A 31 13.07 7.09 64.22
N PHE A 32 14.03 6.26 64.62
CA PHE A 32 15.00 5.70 63.68
C PHE A 32 14.33 4.78 62.65
N LEU A 33 13.40 3.93 63.10
CA LEU A 33 12.62 3.04 62.24
C LEU A 33 11.78 3.83 61.23
N THR A 34 11.09 4.90 61.65
CA THR A 34 10.29 5.72 60.73
C THR A 34 11.17 6.41 59.69
N CYS A 35 12.32 6.95 60.08
CA CYS A 35 13.28 7.54 59.15
C CYS A 35 13.78 6.50 58.12
N SER A 36 14.13 5.30 58.58
CA SER A 36 14.59 4.22 57.70
C SER A 36 13.51 3.80 56.67
N ILE A 37 12.25 3.68 57.11
CA ILE A 37 11.12 3.35 56.24
C ILE A 37 10.91 4.45 55.19
N LEU A 38 10.99 5.73 55.58
CA LEU A 38 10.82 6.86 54.66
C LEU A 38 11.92 6.90 53.59
N ILE A 39 13.18 6.64 53.98
CA ILE A 39 14.30 6.58 53.04
C ILE A 39 14.10 5.44 52.04
N LEU A 40 13.76 4.23 52.50
CA LEU A 40 13.49 3.08 51.64
C LEU A 40 12.32 3.35 50.68
N PHE A 41 11.26 4.01 51.18
CA PHE A 41 10.13 4.39 50.36
C PHE A 41 10.53 5.39 49.25
N SER A 42 11.33 6.41 49.59
CA SER A 42 11.83 7.40 48.63
C SER A 42 12.70 6.77 47.55
N ILE A 43 13.60 5.87 47.91
CA ILE A 43 14.44 5.14 46.94
C ILE A 43 13.56 4.31 46.00
N ARG A 44 12.57 3.60 46.54
CA ARG A 44 11.66 2.77 45.75
C ARG A 44 10.87 3.60 44.73
N THR A 45 10.33 4.74 45.13
CA THR A 45 9.57 5.62 44.23
C THR A 45 10.46 6.24 43.17
N TYR A 46 11.69 6.64 43.53
CA TYR A 46 12.68 7.15 42.60
C TYR A 46 13.05 6.14 41.51
N ILE A 47 13.36 4.90 41.90
CA ILE A 47 13.69 3.82 40.95
C ILE A 47 12.48 3.52 40.04
N GLN A 48 11.27 3.44 40.62
CA GLN A 48 10.06 3.21 39.83
C GLN A 48 9.80 4.34 38.82
N ALA A 49 10.06 5.59 39.18
CA ALA A 49 9.92 6.72 38.28
C ALA A 49 10.92 6.65 37.12
N GLN A 50 12.18 6.30 37.39
CA GLN A 50 13.18 6.10 36.33
C GLN A 50 12.81 4.96 35.38
N VAL A 51 12.40 3.81 35.93
CA VAL A 51 12.01 2.64 35.11
C VAL A 51 10.80 2.98 34.23
N LYS A 52 9.80 3.68 34.77
CA LYS A 52 8.65 4.12 33.97
C LYS A 52 9.08 5.08 32.86
N SER A 53 9.92 6.08 33.16
CA SER A 53 10.42 7.02 32.16
C SER A 53 11.15 6.32 31.01
N GLN A 54 12.03 5.35 31.33
CA GLN A 54 12.72 4.56 30.32
C GLN A 54 11.75 3.67 29.51
N GLN A 55 10.75 3.06 30.15
CA GLN A 55 9.72 2.28 29.45
C GLN A 55 8.88 3.12 28.49
N TYR A 56 8.55 4.36 28.86
CA TYR A 56 7.84 5.29 27.98
C TYR A 56 8.66 5.62 26.73
N LEU A 57 9.93 6.01 26.90
CA LEU A 57 10.83 6.31 25.79
C LEU A 57 11.01 5.11 24.86
N LEU A 58 11.15 3.90 25.43
CA LEU A 58 11.37 2.68 24.66
C LEU A 58 10.10 2.23 23.93
N THR A 59 8.93 2.50 24.49
CA THR A 59 7.63 2.24 23.84
C THR A 59 7.37 3.23 22.71
N GLU A 60 7.72 4.50 22.91
CA GLU A 60 7.60 5.55 21.90
C GLU A 60 8.52 5.27 20.71
N ALA A 61 9.80 4.97 20.96
CA ALA A 61 10.77 4.61 19.92
C ALA A 61 10.35 3.35 19.14
N LYS A 62 9.75 2.35 19.81
CA LYS A 62 9.19 1.16 19.13
C LYS A 62 7.98 1.49 18.26
N LYS A 63 7.10 2.37 18.71
CA LYS A 63 5.93 2.80 17.93
C LYS A 63 6.36 3.58 16.69
N GLU A 64 7.29 4.52 16.83
CA GLU A 64 7.81 5.32 15.72
C GLU A 64 8.51 4.45 14.68
N LYS A 65 9.38 3.52 15.12
CA LYS A 65 10.04 2.57 14.21
C LYS A 65 9.05 1.68 13.47
N ASN A 66 8.09 1.08 14.18
CA ASN A 66 7.07 0.23 13.56
C ASN A 66 6.19 1.03 12.60
N GLN A 67 5.86 2.28 12.92
CA GLN A 67 5.07 3.14 12.04
C GLN A 67 5.82 3.47 10.75
N SER A 68 7.10 3.83 10.84
CA SER A 68 7.94 4.07 9.66
C SER A 68 8.12 2.83 8.79
N GLU A 69 8.36 1.66 9.38
CA GLU A 69 8.46 0.39 8.62
C GLU A 69 7.13 0.04 7.93
N ILE A 70 5.99 0.26 8.60
CA ILE A 70 4.66 0.02 8.02
C ILE A 70 4.35 1.03 6.89
N GLU A 71 4.72 2.30 7.05
CA GLU A 71 4.54 3.33 6.02
C GLU A 71 5.39 3.01 4.78
N ASN A 72 6.66 2.64 4.95
CA ASN A 72 7.53 2.24 3.85
C ASN A 72 7.00 1.00 3.11
N LEU A 73 6.55 -0.03 3.85
CA LEU A 73 5.93 -1.22 3.25
C LEU A 73 4.64 -0.87 2.47
N LYS A 74 3.84 0.07 2.99
CA LYS A 74 2.62 0.52 2.31
C LYS A 74 2.94 1.26 1.01
N GLU A 75 3.98 2.09 1.00
CA GLU A 75 4.45 2.76 -0.21
C GLU A 75 4.96 1.75 -1.25
N GLU A 76 5.74 0.75 -0.82
CA GLU A 76 6.22 -0.31 -1.70
C GLU A 76 5.06 -1.10 -2.33
N ILE A 77 4.08 -1.52 -1.53
CA ILE A 77 2.86 -2.19 -2.02
C ILE A 77 2.10 -1.31 -3.03
N ASN A 78 1.95 -0.02 -2.75
CA ASN A 78 1.27 0.90 -3.66
C ASN A 78 2.03 1.06 -4.99
N SER A 79 3.36 1.11 -4.95
CA SER A 79 4.20 1.20 -6.15
C SER A 79 4.08 -0.04 -7.04
N ILE A 80 4.05 -1.23 -6.43
CA ILE A 80 3.86 -2.51 -7.10
C ILE A 80 2.47 -2.58 -7.71
N ASN A 81 1.43 -2.25 -6.95
CA ASN A 81 0.04 -2.23 -7.45
C ASN A 81 -0.14 -1.26 -8.61
N SER A 82 0.48 -0.07 -8.56
CA SER A 82 0.45 0.87 -9.68
C SER A 82 1.11 0.29 -10.94
N SER A 83 2.26 -0.36 -10.77
CA SER A 83 3.00 -1.00 -11.86
C SER A 83 2.21 -2.16 -12.47
N LEU A 84 1.61 -3.02 -11.64
CA LEU A 84 0.74 -4.11 -12.08
C LEU A 84 -0.51 -3.59 -12.80
N THR A 85 -1.09 -2.49 -12.34
CA THR A 85 -2.26 -1.88 -12.99
C THR A 85 -1.90 -1.37 -14.38
N LYS A 86 -0.75 -0.69 -14.52
CA LYS A 86 -0.23 -0.26 -15.83
C LYS A 86 0.03 -1.45 -16.75
N LEU A 87 0.67 -2.49 -16.23
CA LEU A 87 0.93 -3.73 -16.97
C LEU A 87 -0.38 -4.38 -17.44
N ASN A 88 -1.36 -4.52 -16.54
CA ASN A 88 -2.66 -5.10 -16.87
C ASN A 88 -3.41 -4.25 -17.92
N SER A 89 -3.37 -2.92 -17.81
CA SER A 89 -3.96 -2.05 -18.83
C SER A 89 -3.28 -2.20 -20.19
N PHE A 90 -1.96 -2.44 -20.23
CA PHE A 90 -1.24 -2.72 -21.47
C PHE A 90 -1.68 -4.05 -22.09
N TYR A 91 -1.81 -5.11 -21.28
CA TYR A 91 -2.26 -6.42 -21.77
C TYR A 91 -3.74 -6.45 -22.17
N GLN A 92 -4.63 -5.76 -21.44
CA GLN A 92 -6.05 -5.68 -21.80
C GLN A 92 -6.31 -4.81 -23.03
N ASN A 93 -5.48 -3.78 -23.25
CA ASN A 93 -5.53 -2.96 -24.47
C ASN A 93 -4.69 -3.56 -25.61
N GLY A 94 -4.19 -4.79 -25.44
CA GLY A 94 -3.48 -5.53 -26.48
C GLY A 94 -4.44 -5.86 -27.61
N ILE A 95 -4.37 -5.10 -28.70
CA ILE A 95 -5.12 -5.39 -29.92
C ILE A 95 -4.65 -6.75 -30.44
N TYR A 96 -5.56 -7.71 -30.56
CA TYR A 96 -5.28 -9.01 -31.19
C TYR A 96 -5.16 -8.82 -32.71
N LEU A 97 -4.01 -8.28 -33.14
CA LEU A 97 -3.70 -8.04 -34.55
C LEU A 97 -3.87 -9.32 -35.37
N SER A 98 -3.56 -10.49 -34.79
CA SER A 98 -3.79 -11.80 -35.39
C SER A 98 -5.23 -11.98 -35.88
N ASP A 99 -6.20 -11.65 -35.03
CA ASP A 99 -7.61 -11.90 -35.30
C ASP A 99 -8.14 -10.93 -36.35
N ILE A 100 -7.65 -9.68 -36.31
CA ILE A 100 -7.97 -8.65 -37.31
C ILE A 100 -7.41 -9.05 -38.68
N LEU A 101 -6.13 -9.48 -38.73
CA LEU A 101 -5.50 -9.95 -39.96
C LEU A 101 -6.19 -11.21 -40.51
N GLU A 102 -6.59 -12.13 -39.65
CA GLU A 102 -7.32 -13.34 -40.06
C GLU A 102 -8.68 -12.97 -40.68
N LYS A 103 -9.44 -12.08 -40.04
CA LYS A 103 -10.72 -11.59 -40.58
C LYS A 103 -10.55 -10.89 -41.93
N ILE A 104 -9.57 -9.98 -42.04
CA ILE A 104 -9.26 -9.31 -43.31
C ILE A 104 -8.87 -10.34 -44.38
N SER A 105 -8.00 -11.29 -44.06
CA SER A 105 -7.59 -12.33 -45.01
C SER A 105 -8.76 -13.19 -45.51
N LYS A 106 -9.81 -13.38 -44.69
CA LYS A 106 -11.02 -14.13 -45.08
C LYS A 106 -11.97 -13.32 -45.96
N THR A 107 -11.95 -11.99 -45.89
CA THR A 107 -12.81 -11.12 -46.71
C THR A 107 -12.24 -10.84 -48.09
N LEU A 108 -10.94 -11.06 -48.30
CA LEU A 108 -10.25 -10.82 -49.57
C LEU A 108 -10.69 -11.81 -50.67
N PRO A 109 -11.18 -11.32 -51.83
CA PRO A 109 -11.37 -12.13 -53.03
C PRO A 109 -10.03 -12.62 -53.62
N LYS A 110 -10.05 -13.72 -54.38
CA LYS A 110 -8.84 -14.42 -54.89
C LYS A 110 -7.95 -13.57 -55.80
N GLU A 111 -8.51 -12.56 -56.46
CA GLU A 111 -7.83 -11.76 -57.49
C GLU A 111 -7.41 -10.37 -56.97
N LEU A 112 -7.79 -10.05 -55.73
CA LEU A 112 -7.49 -8.79 -55.07
C LEU A 112 -6.29 -8.98 -54.13
N TYR A 113 -5.39 -7.99 -54.08
CA TYR A 113 -4.28 -8.01 -53.14
C TYR A 113 -4.10 -6.67 -52.44
N LEU A 114 -3.61 -6.72 -51.19
CA LEU A 114 -3.29 -5.54 -50.40
C LEU A 114 -1.84 -5.12 -50.65
N THR A 115 -1.63 -3.82 -50.78
CA THR A 115 -0.31 -3.20 -50.87
C THR A 115 0.07 -2.50 -49.57
N ASN A 116 -0.92 -1.97 -48.84
CA ASN A 116 -0.69 -1.26 -47.60
C ASN A 116 -1.78 -1.55 -46.56
N LEU A 117 -1.36 -1.71 -45.32
CA LEU A 117 -2.25 -1.90 -44.17
C LEU A 117 -1.77 -1.01 -43.02
N SER A 118 -2.64 -0.13 -42.55
CA SER A 118 -2.38 0.78 -41.44
C SER A 118 -3.48 0.63 -40.39
N ILE A 119 -3.10 0.27 -39.16
CA ILE A 119 -4.03 0.07 -38.05
C ILE A 119 -3.71 1.14 -37.00
N VAL A 120 -4.63 2.08 -36.82
CA VAL A 120 -4.59 3.13 -35.79
C VAL A 120 -5.89 3.04 -35.00
N PHE A 121 -5.90 2.18 -33.98
CA PHE A 121 -7.12 1.77 -33.29
C PHE A 121 -7.97 2.97 -32.81
N PRO A 122 -9.30 2.95 -33.04
CA PRO A 122 -10.08 1.85 -33.62
C PRO A 122 -10.16 1.85 -35.16
N SER A 123 -9.46 2.76 -35.85
CA SER A 123 -9.51 2.90 -37.31
C SER A 123 -8.51 2.00 -38.03
N VAL A 124 -8.95 1.41 -39.14
CA VAL A 124 -8.11 0.63 -40.06
C VAL A 124 -8.23 1.21 -41.45
N SER A 125 -7.09 1.45 -42.08
CA SER A 125 -6.98 1.87 -43.48
C SER A 125 -6.24 0.80 -44.27
N LEU A 126 -6.89 0.31 -45.33
CA LEU A 126 -6.32 -0.65 -46.27
C LEU A 126 -6.18 0.02 -47.63
N SER A 127 -5.15 -0.39 -48.37
CA SER A 127 -5.00 -0.04 -49.78
C SER A 127 -4.46 -1.22 -50.55
N GLY A 128 -4.83 -1.30 -51.82
CA GLY A 128 -4.52 -2.44 -52.64
C GLY A 128 -4.98 -2.26 -54.07
N PHE A 129 -4.93 -3.34 -54.81
CA PHE A 129 -5.29 -3.40 -56.21
C PHE A 129 -6.45 -4.37 -56.43
N ALA A 130 -7.42 -3.96 -57.23
CA ALA A 130 -8.54 -4.78 -57.68
C ALA A 130 -8.59 -4.82 -59.22
N PRO A 131 -8.65 -5.99 -59.85
CA PRO A 131 -8.63 -6.10 -61.31
C PRO A 131 -9.89 -5.55 -61.98
N THR A 132 -11.05 -5.64 -61.32
CA THR A 132 -12.32 -5.09 -61.86
C THR A 132 -13.20 -4.46 -60.78
N THR A 133 -14.11 -3.59 -61.18
CA THR A 133 -15.12 -2.99 -60.30
C THR A 133 -15.98 -4.02 -59.57
N GLU A 134 -16.26 -5.17 -60.18
CA GLU A 134 -17.06 -6.24 -59.59
C GLU A 134 -16.31 -6.89 -58.42
N THR A 135 -15.00 -7.14 -58.57
CA THR A 135 -14.18 -7.70 -57.49
C THR A 135 -14.05 -6.75 -56.30
N LEU A 136 -13.98 -5.44 -56.57
CA LEU A 136 -13.99 -4.41 -55.52
C LEU A 136 -15.35 -4.33 -54.80
N PHE A 137 -16.44 -4.51 -55.55
CA PHE A 137 -17.79 -4.56 -54.97
C PHE A 137 -17.98 -5.81 -54.11
N GLU A 138 -17.49 -6.97 -54.53
CA GLU A 138 -17.49 -8.19 -53.73
C GLU A 138 -16.72 -7.99 -52.42
N PHE A 139 -15.55 -7.36 -52.47
CA PHE A 139 -14.76 -7.05 -51.28
C PHE A 139 -15.52 -6.12 -50.32
N LYS A 140 -16.20 -5.09 -50.83
CA LYS A 140 -17.05 -4.19 -50.02
C LYS A 140 -18.16 -4.97 -49.31
N GLU A 141 -18.83 -5.88 -50.01
CA GLU A 141 -19.88 -6.73 -49.43
C GLU A 141 -19.33 -7.69 -48.36
N ASN A 142 -18.16 -8.29 -48.61
CA ASN A 142 -17.51 -9.20 -47.66
C ASN A 142 -17.11 -8.47 -46.37
N LEU A 143 -16.55 -7.26 -46.47
CA LEU A 143 -16.26 -6.42 -45.32
C LEU A 143 -17.54 -6.05 -44.56
N GLY A 144 -18.64 -5.75 -45.25
CA GLY A 144 -19.91 -5.40 -44.64
C GLY A 144 -20.61 -6.55 -43.91
N LYS A 145 -20.28 -7.81 -44.26
CA LYS A 145 -20.83 -9.01 -43.62
C LYS A 145 -20.05 -9.44 -42.38
N GLU A 146 -18.82 -8.97 -42.20
CA GLU A 146 -17.99 -9.37 -41.07
C GLU A 146 -18.44 -8.72 -39.75
N PRO A 147 -18.75 -9.52 -38.71
CA PRO A 147 -19.06 -8.99 -37.40
C PRO A 147 -17.83 -8.32 -36.76
N GLY A 148 -17.96 -7.03 -36.47
CA GLY A 148 -16.95 -6.20 -35.82
C GLY A 148 -16.36 -5.10 -36.71
N PHE A 149 -16.67 -5.07 -38.01
CA PHE A 149 -16.29 -3.96 -38.88
C PHE A 149 -17.48 -3.00 -39.05
N LYS A 150 -17.27 -1.73 -38.71
CA LYS A 150 -18.27 -0.65 -38.76
C LYS A 150 -17.76 0.51 -39.59
N GLU A 151 -18.69 1.34 -40.08
CA GLU A 151 -18.39 2.58 -40.81
C GLU A 151 -17.43 2.37 -42.00
N ILE A 152 -17.69 1.33 -42.80
CA ILE A 152 -16.88 1.02 -43.97
C ILE A 152 -17.07 2.10 -45.04
N SER A 153 -15.98 2.81 -45.34
CA SER A 153 -15.96 3.94 -46.28
C SER A 153 -14.97 3.68 -47.40
N PHE A 154 -15.50 3.63 -48.63
CA PHE A 154 -14.73 3.62 -49.86
C PHE A 154 -14.84 5.01 -50.50
N PRO A 155 -13.71 5.73 -50.73
CA PRO A 155 -13.74 7.00 -51.44
C PRO A 155 -14.36 6.87 -52.83
N PRO A 156 -15.08 7.90 -53.32
CA PRO A 156 -15.63 7.91 -54.67
C PRO A 156 -14.59 7.65 -55.77
N ALA A 157 -13.35 8.05 -55.53
CA ALA A 157 -12.22 7.85 -56.44
C ALA A 157 -12.00 6.37 -56.82
N ASN A 158 -12.31 5.43 -55.94
CA ASN A 158 -12.13 4.00 -56.20
C ASN A 158 -13.09 3.44 -57.26
N TRP A 159 -14.12 4.19 -57.65
CA TRP A 159 -15.17 3.73 -58.57
C TRP A 159 -15.11 4.43 -59.94
N VAL A 160 -14.03 5.18 -60.20
CA VAL A 160 -13.85 5.93 -61.46
C VAL A 160 -13.41 5.00 -62.58
N ASP A 161 -12.49 4.09 -62.29
CA ASP A 161 -11.94 3.15 -63.26
C ASP A 161 -12.71 1.83 -63.25
N LEU A 162 -12.87 1.21 -64.43
CA LEU A 162 -13.59 -0.06 -64.61
C LEU A 162 -12.68 -1.29 -64.40
N THR A 163 -11.38 -1.13 -64.64
CA THR A 163 -10.36 -2.17 -64.56
C THR A 163 -9.06 -1.59 -64.01
N ASP A 164 -8.23 -2.44 -63.40
CA ASP A 164 -6.92 -2.07 -62.82
C ASP A 164 -7.02 -0.95 -61.76
N ILE A 165 -7.85 -1.18 -60.74
CA ILE A 165 -8.26 -0.16 -59.77
C ILE A 165 -7.34 -0.19 -58.55
N ASP A 166 -6.66 0.93 -58.28
CA ASP A 166 -6.02 1.18 -56.99
C ASP A 166 -7.07 1.69 -56.00
N PHE A 167 -7.38 0.87 -54.99
CA PHE A 167 -8.42 1.21 -54.01
C PHE A 167 -7.82 1.57 -52.66
N SER A 168 -8.57 2.40 -51.92
CA SER A 168 -8.34 2.64 -50.50
C SER A 168 -9.65 2.50 -49.72
N VAL A 169 -9.62 1.87 -48.55
CA VAL A 169 -10.80 1.70 -47.70
C VAL A 169 -10.44 2.02 -46.27
N THR A 170 -11.35 2.69 -45.56
CA THR A 170 -11.22 2.93 -44.12
C THR A 170 -12.46 2.40 -43.41
N PHE A 171 -12.26 1.73 -42.28
CA PHE A 171 -13.34 1.24 -41.42
C PHE A 171 -12.91 1.29 -39.95
N ILE A 172 -13.88 1.15 -39.05
CA ILE A 172 -13.68 1.14 -37.60
C ILE A 172 -13.90 -0.28 -37.09
N ILE A 173 -13.02 -0.73 -36.21
CA ILE A 173 -13.15 -2.00 -35.50
C ILE A 173 -13.83 -1.76 -34.16
N ASP A 174 -14.93 -2.46 -33.94
CA ASP A 174 -15.64 -2.48 -32.66
C ASP A 174 -15.52 -3.88 -32.04
N TYR A 175 -15.02 -3.93 -30.80
CA TYR A 175 -14.77 -5.17 -30.03
C TYR A 175 -15.89 -5.40 -29.02
#